data_AF-A0A7S1CIN4-F1
#
_entry.id   AF-A0A7S1CIN4-F1
#
_cell.length_a   1.000
_cell.length_b   1.000
_cell.length_c   1.000
_cell.angle_alpha   90.00
_cell.angle_beta   90.00
_cell.angle_gamma   90.00
#
_symmetry.space_group_name_H-M   'P 1'
#
loop_
_entity.id
_entity.type
_entity.pdbx_description
1 polymer ?
#
loop_
_entity_poly.entity_id
_entity_poly.type
_entity_poly.pdbx_seq_one_letter_code
_entity_poly.pdbx_strand_id
1 'polypeptide(L)'
;EENVDSARASLEALYALASYHALAMANGSGPGFSAAVEVNPSFFVELAQLLLMAVVAPSFPQSLLPPASNTLLALVLCDVGAFHALVDSLLSESGDEARRERLQTAFTDLLSPAGGELSLSRPARNAFGRAMVQFVAAVRGVITVK
;
A
#
# COMPACT_ATOMS: atom_id res chain seq x y z
N GLU A 1 16.04 -17.27 -7.31
CA GLU A 1 16.32 -15.93 -7.86
C GLU A 1 15.30 -15.52 -8.91
N GLU A 2 15.00 -16.37 -9.90
CA GLU A 2 14.00 -16.12 -10.96
C GLU A 2 12.61 -15.61 -10.48
N ASN A 3 12.09 -16.16 -9.38
CA ASN A 3 10.80 -15.72 -8.80
C ASN A 3 10.89 -14.29 -8.20
N VAL A 4 12.03 -13.91 -7.64
CA VAL A 4 12.22 -12.57 -7.06
C VAL A 4 12.32 -11.51 -8.15
N ASP A 5 12.97 -11.80 -9.27
CA ASP A 5 13.07 -10.86 -10.38
C ASP A 5 11.73 -10.69 -11.10
N SER A 6 10.95 -11.77 -11.26
CA SER A 6 9.58 -11.69 -11.78
C SER A 6 8.66 -10.87 -10.86
N ALA A 7 8.76 -11.08 -9.54
CA ALA A 7 8.01 -10.30 -8.57
C ALA A 7 8.41 -8.81 -8.60
N ARG A 8 9.71 -8.51 -8.74
CA ARG A 8 10.19 -7.13 -8.90
C ARG A 8 9.61 -6.47 -10.15
N ALA A 9 9.69 -7.14 -11.30
CA ALA A 9 9.13 -6.63 -12.55
C ALA A 9 7.62 -6.40 -12.45
N SER A 10 6.90 -7.29 -11.76
CA SER A 10 5.46 -7.15 -11.51
C SER A 10 5.13 -5.93 -10.64
N LEU A 11 5.92 -5.70 -9.57
CA LEU A 11 5.78 -4.52 -8.71
C LEU A 11 6.09 -3.23 -9.49
N GLU A 12 7.13 -3.22 -10.31
CA GLU A 12 7.49 -2.06 -11.13
C GLU A 12 6.40 -1.74 -12.18
N ALA A 13 5.82 -2.76 -12.82
CA ALA A 13 4.69 -2.59 -13.73
C ALA A 13 3.46 -2.06 -13.00
N LEU A 14 3.14 -2.60 -11.82
CA LEU A 14 2.00 -2.15 -11.03
C LEU A 14 2.20 -0.72 -10.52
N TYR A 15 3.42 -0.36 -10.10
CA TYR A 15 3.79 0.99 -9.73
C TYR A 15 3.61 1.95 -10.91
N ALA A 16 4.09 1.59 -12.11
CA ALA A 16 3.94 2.43 -13.30
C ALA A 16 2.46 2.68 -13.63
N LEU A 17 1.63 1.63 -13.55
CA LEU A 17 0.20 1.70 -13.78
C LEU A 17 -0.50 2.62 -12.75
N ALA A 18 -0.30 2.35 -11.46
CA ALA A 18 -0.93 3.10 -10.38
C ALA A 18 -0.45 4.56 -10.34
N SER A 19 0.85 4.80 -10.52
CA SER A 19 1.38 6.17 -10.52
C SER A 19 0.88 6.98 -11.71
N TYR A 20 0.73 6.37 -12.89
CA TYR A 20 0.10 7.03 -14.03
C TYR A 20 -1.35 7.45 -13.72
N HIS A 21 -2.16 6.55 -13.13
CA HIS A 21 -3.53 6.88 -12.75
C HIS A 21 -3.57 8.00 -11.71
N ALA A 22 -2.84 7.85 -10.59
CA ALA A 22 -2.83 8.83 -9.51
C ALA A 22 -2.39 10.21 -9.99
N LEU A 23 -1.37 10.30 -10.86
CA LEU A 23 -0.93 11.57 -11.45
C LEU A 23 -1.95 12.15 -12.42
N ALA A 24 -2.63 11.31 -13.22
CA ALA A 24 -3.66 11.77 -14.14
C ALA A 24 -4.84 12.39 -13.38
N MET A 25 -5.28 11.73 -12.29
CA MET A 25 -6.36 12.21 -11.43
C MET A 25 -5.95 13.49 -10.67
N ALA A 26 -4.75 13.52 -10.09
CA ALA A 26 -4.28 14.67 -9.31
C ALA A 26 -4.08 15.93 -10.16
N ASN A 27 -3.60 15.78 -11.41
CA ASN A 27 -3.30 16.90 -12.29
C ASN A 27 -4.44 17.25 -13.26
N GLY A 28 -5.52 16.46 -13.29
CA GLY A 28 -6.58 16.58 -14.29
C GLY A 28 -6.10 16.39 -15.73
N SER A 29 -4.99 15.66 -15.93
CA SER A 29 -4.29 15.58 -17.22
C SER A 29 -4.80 14.47 -18.16
N GLY A 30 -5.80 13.71 -17.72
CA GLY A 30 -6.45 12.69 -18.55
C GLY A 30 -7.30 11.72 -17.72
N PRO A 31 -7.95 10.74 -18.36
CA PRO A 31 -8.81 9.79 -17.69
C PRO A 31 -8.04 8.72 -16.89
N GLY A 32 -6.70 8.65 -16.97
CA GLY A 32 -5.94 7.58 -16.33
C GLY A 32 -6.49 6.20 -16.68
N PHE A 33 -6.81 5.40 -15.67
CA PHE A 33 -7.50 4.11 -15.80
C PHE A 33 -8.99 4.18 -15.40
N SER A 34 -9.65 5.35 -15.50
CA SER A 34 -11.04 5.53 -15.08
C SER A 34 -12.01 4.52 -15.69
N ALA A 35 -11.86 4.12 -16.96
CA ALA A 35 -12.71 3.09 -17.56
C ALA A 35 -12.59 1.73 -16.86
N ALA A 36 -11.40 1.37 -16.36
CA ALA A 36 -11.22 0.15 -15.57
C ALA A 36 -11.82 0.30 -14.16
N VAL A 37 -11.71 1.49 -13.56
CA VAL A 37 -12.32 1.82 -12.25
C VAL A 37 -13.85 1.85 -12.34
N GLU A 38 -14.43 2.28 -13.46
CA GLU A 38 -15.88 2.22 -13.68
C GLU A 38 -16.41 0.78 -13.70
N VAL A 39 -15.64 -0.15 -14.27
CA VAL A 39 -15.98 -1.57 -14.31
C VAL A 39 -15.73 -2.26 -12.97
N ASN A 40 -14.63 -1.89 -12.30
CA ASN A 40 -14.28 -2.40 -10.97
C ASN A 40 -13.80 -1.24 -10.06
N PRO A 41 -14.70 -0.61 -9.29
CA PRO A 41 -14.35 0.50 -8.40
C PRO A 41 -13.33 0.12 -7.33
N SER A 42 -13.26 -1.16 -6.94
CA SER A 42 -12.33 -1.66 -5.93
C SER A 42 -10.98 -2.10 -6.51
N PHE A 43 -10.73 -1.95 -7.82
CA PHE A 43 -9.53 -2.46 -8.49
C PHE A 43 -8.22 -2.08 -7.79
N PHE A 44 -8.01 -0.80 -7.48
CA PHE A 44 -6.77 -0.35 -6.85
C PHE A 44 -6.66 -0.75 -5.38
N VAL A 45 -7.77 -0.73 -4.64
CA VAL A 45 -7.77 -1.11 -3.21
C VAL A 45 -7.62 -2.62 -3.02
N GLU A 46 -8.17 -3.45 -3.91
CA GLU A 46 -7.96 -4.91 -3.92
C GLU A 46 -6.48 -5.25 -4.15
N LEU A 47 -5.82 -4.55 -5.08
CA LEU A 47 -4.38 -4.70 -5.32
C LEU A 47 -3.56 -4.19 -4.12
N ALA A 48 -3.98 -3.10 -3.48
CA ALA A 48 -3.33 -2.59 -2.26
C ALA A 48 -3.45 -3.59 -1.10
N GLN A 49 -4.63 -4.20 -0.92
CA GLN A 49 -4.87 -5.24 0.07
C GLN A 49 -4.00 -6.47 -0.20
N LEU A 50 -3.97 -6.96 -1.45
CA LEU A 50 -3.15 -8.10 -1.82
C LEU A 50 -1.66 -7.85 -1.52
N LEU A 51 -1.16 -6.66 -1.87
CA LEU A 51 0.22 -6.28 -1.61
C LEU A 51 0.51 -6.13 -0.12
N LEU A 52 -0.39 -5.54 0.66
CA LEU A 52 -0.28 -5.46 2.13
C LEU A 52 -0.15 -6.86 2.74
N MET A 53 -1.06 -7.77 2.38
CA MET A 53 -1.06 -9.14 2.88
C MET A 53 0.21 -9.89 2.47
N ALA A 54 0.70 -9.68 1.26
CA ALA A 54 1.96 -10.24 0.81
C ALA A 54 3.14 -9.71 1.64
N VAL A 55 3.24 -8.40 1.87
CA VAL A 55 4.40 -7.78 2.54
C VAL A 55 4.49 -8.14 4.04
N VAL A 56 3.35 -8.30 4.71
CA VAL A 56 3.30 -8.72 6.12
C VAL A 56 3.53 -10.22 6.30
N ALA A 57 3.51 -11.02 5.22
CA ALA A 57 3.80 -12.44 5.31
C ALA A 57 5.26 -12.67 5.77
N PRO A 58 5.52 -13.66 6.66
CA PRO A 58 6.87 -13.97 7.11
C PRO A 58 7.84 -14.36 5.97
N SER A 59 7.30 -14.93 4.90
CA SER A 59 8.05 -15.38 3.71
C SER A 59 8.37 -14.25 2.72
N PHE A 60 7.88 -13.03 2.93
CA PHE A 60 8.09 -11.96 1.97
C PHE A 60 9.55 -11.52 1.87
N PRO A 61 10.17 -11.54 0.66
CA PRO A 61 11.56 -11.16 0.48
C PRO A 61 11.83 -9.69 0.84
N GLN A 62 12.76 -9.45 1.78
CA GLN A 62 13.13 -8.08 2.20
C GLN A 62 13.66 -7.22 1.04
N SER A 63 14.31 -7.84 0.04
CA SER A 63 14.78 -7.15 -1.16
C SER A 63 13.66 -6.58 -2.04
N LEU A 64 12.42 -7.04 -1.87
CA LEU A 64 11.24 -6.54 -2.57
C LEU A 64 10.49 -5.46 -1.77
N LEU A 65 10.90 -5.17 -0.54
CA LEU A 65 10.24 -4.17 0.29
C LEU A 65 10.31 -2.75 -0.31
N PRO A 66 11.45 -2.29 -0.89
CA PRO A 66 11.50 -0.99 -1.56
C PRO A 66 10.53 -0.86 -2.76
N PRO A 67 10.52 -1.75 -3.78
CA PRO A 67 9.55 -1.64 -4.86
C PRO A 67 8.11 -1.85 -4.39
N ALA A 68 7.86 -2.72 -3.42
CA ALA A 68 6.53 -2.90 -2.83
C ALA A 68 6.04 -1.62 -2.13
N SER A 69 6.91 -0.93 -1.40
CA SER A 69 6.57 0.32 -0.74
C SER A 69 6.17 1.42 -1.73
N ASN A 70 6.95 1.59 -2.82
CA ASN A 70 6.60 2.55 -3.88
C ASN A 70 5.27 2.20 -4.54
N THR A 71 5.05 0.91 -4.80
CA THR A 71 3.82 0.39 -5.41
C THR A 71 2.62 0.64 -4.51
N LEU A 72 2.71 0.31 -3.23
CA LEU A 72 1.63 0.51 -2.27
C LEU A 72 1.27 1.99 -2.14
N LEU A 73 2.26 2.88 -2.04
CA LEU A 73 2.01 4.32 -2.00
C LEU A 73 1.25 4.81 -3.26
N ALA A 74 1.63 4.33 -4.44
CA ALA A 74 0.94 4.68 -5.67
C ALA A 74 -0.51 4.16 -5.69
N LEU A 75 -0.75 2.95 -5.19
CA LEU A 75 -2.08 2.36 -5.06
C LEU A 75 -2.96 3.13 -4.06
N VAL A 76 -2.41 3.52 -2.89
CA VAL A 76 -3.10 4.35 -1.90
C VAL A 76 -3.53 5.68 -2.50
N LEU A 77 -2.66 6.31 -3.29
CA LEU A 77 -2.95 7.59 -3.94
C LEU A 77 -3.98 7.50 -5.08
N CYS A 78 -4.28 6.30 -5.58
CA CYS A 78 -5.35 6.11 -6.56
C CYS A 78 -6.73 6.31 -5.92
N ASP A 79 -6.91 5.85 -4.68
CA ASP A 79 -8.12 6.08 -3.89
C ASP A 79 -7.80 6.00 -2.39
N VAL A 80 -7.50 7.17 -1.82
CA VAL A 80 -7.16 7.29 -0.39
C VAL A 80 -8.35 6.92 0.49
N GLY A 81 -9.57 7.26 0.06
CA GLY A 81 -10.80 6.98 0.80
C GLY A 81 -11.09 5.48 0.88
N ALA A 82 -11.01 4.77 -0.25
CA ALA A 82 -11.16 3.32 -0.28
C ALA A 82 -10.09 2.61 0.55
N PHE A 83 -8.84 3.11 0.54
CA PHE A 83 -7.79 2.54 1.37
C PHE A 83 -8.04 2.75 2.87
N HIS A 84 -8.53 3.91 3.30
CA HIS A 84 -8.96 4.11 4.68
C HIS A 84 -10.07 3.15 5.09
N ALA A 85 -11.08 2.96 4.23
CA ALA A 85 -12.15 2.00 4.48
C ALA A 85 -11.65 0.56 4.59
N LEU A 86 -10.66 0.17 3.77
CA LEU A 86 -9.97 -1.11 3.89
C LEU A 86 -9.27 -1.25 5.25
N VAL A 87 -8.53 -0.22 5.69
CA VAL A 87 -7.86 -0.23 6.99
C VAL A 87 -8.88 -0.39 8.12
N ASP A 88 -9.99 0.36 8.09
CA ASP A 88 -11.06 0.25 9.09
C ASP A 88 -11.67 -1.15 9.12
N SER A 89 -11.87 -1.78 7.95
CA SER A 89 -12.32 -3.18 7.86
C SER A 89 -11.33 -4.13 8.55
N LEU A 90 -10.03 -4.01 8.24
CA LEU A 90 -8.99 -4.85 8.85
C LEU A 90 -8.89 -4.66 10.38
N LEU A 91 -9.09 -3.43 10.85
CA LEU A 91 -9.13 -3.14 12.29
C LEU A 91 -10.38 -3.75 12.95
N SER A 92 -11.54 -3.72 12.29
CA SER A 92 -12.78 -4.30 12.82
C SER A 92 -12.72 -5.83 12.96
N GLU A 93 -11.96 -6.50 12.10
CA GLU A 93 -11.74 -7.96 12.14
C GLU A 93 -10.75 -8.39 13.23
N SER A 94 -10.01 -7.43 13.80
CA SER A 94 -9.01 -7.66 14.84
C SER A 94 -9.70 -7.87 16.19
N GLY A 95 -10.12 -9.11 16.48
CA GLY A 95 -10.85 -9.48 17.70
C GLY A 95 -10.11 -9.31 19.05
N ASP A 96 -8.92 -8.71 19.07
CA ASP A 96 -8.11 -8.43 20.26
C ASP A 96 -7.77 -6.93 20.28
N GLU A 97 -8.22 -6.24 21.32
CA GLU A 97 -8.10 -4.79 21.47
C GLU A 97 -6.65 -4.30 21.40
N ALA A 98 -5.71 -5.06 21.99
CA ALA A 98 -4.29 -4.72 21.95
C ALA A 98 -3.71 -4.84 20.53
N ARG A 99 -4.22 -5.79 19.72
CA ARG A 99 -3.83 -5.92 18.31
C ARG A 99 -4.43 -4.82 17.47
N ARG A 100 -5.69 -4.47 17.73
CA ARG A 100 -6.40 -3.39 17.05
C ARG A 100 -5.68 -2.06 17.27
N GLU A 101 -5.33 -1.70 18.50
CA GLU A 101 -4.56 -0.49 18.81
C GLU A 101 -3.21 -0.48 18.08
N ARG A 102 -2.46 -1.59 18.14
CA ARG A 102 -1.15 -1.70 17.48
C ARG A 102 -1.25 -1.55 15.96
N LEU A 103 -2.25 -2.16 15.34
CA LEU A 103 -2.52 -2.00 13.90
C LEU A 103 -2.93 -0.57 13.56
N GLN A 104 -3.78 0.05 14.38
CA GLN A 104 -4.24 1.41 14.19
C GLN A 104 -3.07 2.40 14.23
N THR A 105 -2.18 2.28 15.22
CA THR A 105 -0.95 3.07 15.30
C THR A 105 -0.08 2.84 14.06
N ALA A 106 0.17 1.58 13.68
CA ALA A 106 1.02 1.26 12.55
C ALA A 106 0.49 1.82 11.22
N PHE A 107 -0.83 1.75 10.97
CA PHE A 107 -1.44 2.34 9.78
C PHE A 107 -1.42 3.87 9.80
N THR A 108 -1.62 4.49 10.97
CA THR A 108 -1.53 5.95 11.14
C THR A 108 -0.12 6.44 10.78
N ASP A 109 0.91 5.77 11.29
CA ASP A 109 2.31 6.11 11.01
C ASP A 109 2.68 5.88 9.53
N LEU A 110 2.09 4.87 8.90
CA LEU A 110 2.28 4.57 7.49
C LEU A 110 1.65 5.63 6.58
N LEU A 111 0.43 6.09 6.91
CA LEU A 111 -0.34 7.03 6.09
C LEU A 111 0.02 8.50 6.32
N SER A 112 0.65 8.83 7.46
CA SER A 112 1.13 10.17 7.77
C SER A 112 2.62 10.18 8.10
N PRO A 113 3.50 9.72 7.18
CA PRO A 113 4.92 9.59 7.46
C PRO A 113 5.54 10.97 7.72
N ALA A 114 6.06 11.16 8.94
CA ALA A 114 6.62 12.43 9.41
C ALA A 114 5.65 13.62 9.39
N GLY A 115 4.33 13.37 9.48
CA GLY A 115 3.30 14.42 9.51
C GLY A 115 3.05 15.11 8.16
N GLY A 116 3.59 14.55 7.07
CA GLY A 116 3.42 15.09 5.71
C GLY A 116 2.28 14.39 4.95
N GLU A 117 1.82 15.06 3.88
CA GLU A 117 0.85 14.49 2.94
C GLU A 117 1.51 13.43 2.04
N LEU A 118 0.74 12.40 1.71
CA LEU A 118 1.16 11.38 0.75
C LEU A 118 1.29 12.00 -0.64
N SER A 119 2.39 11.73 -1.32
CA SER A 119 2.59 12.14 -2.72
C SER A 119 3.62 11.24 -3.40
N LEU A 120 3.67 11.30 -4.73
CA LEU A 120 4.68 10.58 -5.53
C LEU A 120 6.01 11.33 -5.64
N SER A 121 6.21 12.40 -4.84
CA SER A 121 7.48 13.10 -4.78
C SER A 121 8.58 12.21 -4.19
N ARG A 122 9.83 12.39 -4.62
CA ARG A 122 10.96 11.61 -4.08
C ARG A 122 11.09 11.69 -2.54
N PRO A 123 10.92 12.86 -1.89
CA PRO A 123 10.92 12.95 -0.43
C PRO A 123 9.81 12.12 0.22
N ALA A 124 8.57 12.21 -0.28
CA ALA A 124 7.43 11.47 0.28
C ALA A 124 7.60 9.96 0.08
N ARG A 125 8.04 9.50 -1.09
CA ARG A 125 8.35 8.08 -1.32
C ARG A 125 9.41 7.55 -0.35
N ASN A 126 10.47 8.32 -0.10
CA ASN A 126 11.50 7.93 0.86
C ASN A 126 10.97 7.88 2.31
N ALA A 127 10.08 8.82 2.68
CA ALA A 127 9.46 8.85 4.01
C ALA A 127 8.51 7.66 4.20
N PHE A 128 7.65 7.40 3.22
CA PHE A 128 6.76 6.24 3.19
C PHE A 128 7.55 4.92 3.20
N GLY A 129 8.67 4.83 2.48
CA GLY A 129 9.57 3.69 2.51
C GLY A 129 10.08 3.34 3.91
N ARG A 130 10.48 4.35 4.68
CA ARG A 130 10.89 4.15 6.08
C ARG A 130 9.72 3.74 6.97
N ALA A 131 8.56 4.37 6.79
CA ALA A 131 7.35 4.03 7.52
C ALA A 131 6.89 2.60 7.21
N MET A 132 7.04 2.12 5.96
CA MET A 132 6.72 0.75 5.56
C MET A 132 7.61 -0.27 6.29
N VAL A 133 8.91 0.00 6.45
CA VAL A 133 9.82 -0.87 7.22
C VAL A 133 9.35 -0.99 8.67
N GLN A 134 8.97 0.14 9.29
CA GLN A 134 8.46 0.18 10.66
C GLN A 134 7.12 -0.54 10.79
N PHE A 135 6.20 -0.30 9.85
CA PHE A 135 4.90 -0.98 9.76
C PHE A 135 5.09 -2.50 9.71
N VAL A 136 5.94 -2.98 8.81
CA VAL A 136 6.19 -4.43 8.67
C VAL A 136 6.76 -5.03 9.96
N ALA A 137 7.70 -4.33 10.62
CA ALA A 137 8.24 -4.79 11.90
C ALA A 137 7.19 -4.78 13.02
N ALA A 138 6.28 -3.80 13.02
CA ALA A 138 5.22 -3.69 14.01
C ALA A 138 4.11 -4.72 13.80
N VAL A 139 3.81 -5.08 12.55
CA VAL A 139 2.61 -5.84 12.19
C VAL A 139 2.89 -7.33 11.93
N ARG A 140 4.13 -7.70 11.56
CA ARG A 140 4.54 -9.11 11.43
C ARG A 140 4.33 -9.85 12.76
N GLY A 141 3.54 -10.92 12.71
CA GLY A 141 3.17 -11.72 13.89
C GLY A 141 1.91 -11.25 14.63
N VAL A 142 1.34 -10.09 14.26
CA VAL A 142 0.05 -9.61 14.78
C VAL A 142 -1.09 -9.99 13.83
N ILE A 143 -0.87 -9.83 12.52
CA ILE A 143 -1.79 -10.30 11.49
C ILE A 143 -1.62 -11.80 11.33
N THR A 144 -2.66 -12.55 11.68
CA THR A 144 -2.79 -13.96 11.31
C THR A 144 -3.52 -13.99 9.98
N VAL A 145 -2.81 -14.27 8.89
CA VAL A 145 -3.48 -14.57 7.62
C VAL A 145 -4.21 -15.89 7.83
N LYS A 146 -5.55 -15.85 7.82
CA LYS A 146 -6.38 -17.06 7.86
C LYS A 146 -6.34 -17.77 6.51
#